data_AF-A0A1I6T3S0-F1
#
_entry.id   AF-A0A1I6T3S0-F1
#
_cell.length_a   1.000
_cell.length_b   1.000
_cell.length_c   1.000
_cell.angle_alpha   90.00
_cell.angle_beta   90.00
_cell.angle_gamma   90.00
#
_symmetry.space_group_name_H-M   'P 1'
#
loop_
_entity.id
_entity.type
_entity.pdbx_description
1 polymer ?
#
loop_
_entity_poly.entity_id
_entity_poly.type
_entity_poly.pdbx_seq_one_letter_code
_entity_poly.pdbx_strand_id
1 'polypeptide(L)'
;MLANAFEDFIEKLDIDNIEDIHKKFKRITKRLNEAYWGIENDEEHGYIVGSLGRQTAIKGVSDLDMLFVLPDHIKQQYDQHEGNGQSKLLQNVKKEIKETYPRTTVRGDGQVVVINLDSINYQIEVCPVFVRSDGAFNYPDSNNGGSWKKTDPLPEMDRSLITADETNGHYRNLCNIIRAWKNSVGFKFGGLLIDTLIYNFIEENTKYKNTNFTEYLQLLKDLFNYLKTRNKEQKYWFALGSNQKVYNKKGTFVTKAESAYDKLKDLTEESDDLYLVLQEVLGSDFPVPEQLQQTALQKSATFSLSANIRMTEEFVEKKFPVDIRYYLKIDCEVNQNGFREYLLRALIRARLPLLSNKKLRFFIEKNELEDISMASEEPISYDIYWKVLNKGPEAIKRDCIRGQIVADLGRHQRLEETSFRGEHIVECYIVLNGTVVAKDRILVPISTNVA
;
A
#
# COMPACT_ATOMS: atom_id res chain seq x y z
N MET A 1 -9.01 -22.84 -16.19
CA MET A 1 -8.41 -21.56 -16.62
C MET A 1 -8.36 -20.54 -15.49
N LEU A 2 -9.41 -20.39 -14.68
CA LEU A 2 -9.42 -19.42 -13.58
C LEU A 2 -8.45 -19.76 -12.44
N ALA A 3 -8.33 -21.04 -12.08
CA ALA A 3 -7.36 -21.49 -11.08
C ALA A 3 -5.92 -21.08 -11.44
N ASN A 4 -5.47 -21.39 -12.66
CA ASN A 4 -4.16 -20.97 -13.15
C ASN A 4 -3.99 -19.44 -13.15
N ALA A 5 -5.04 -18.67 -13.47
CA ALA A 5 -4.97 -17.22 -13.40
C ALA A 5 -4.76 -16.70 -11.97
N PHE A 6 -5.30 -17.38 -10.95
CA PHE A 6 -5.00 -17.07 -9.56
C PHE A 6 -3.58 -17.48 -9.18
N GLU A 7 -3.11 -18.65 -9.63
CA GLU A 7 -1.74 -19.11 -9.41
C GLU A 7 -0.72 -18.13 -10.02
N ASP A 8 -0.86 -17.80 -11.31
CA ASP A 8 -0.06 -16.79 -12.02
C ASP A 8 -0.09 -15.42 -11.31
N PHE A 9 -1.25 -15.05 -10.74
CA PHE A 9 -1.37 -13.80 -10.00
C PHE A 9 -0.56 -13.85 -8.70
N ILE A 10 -0.61 -14.95 -7.95
CA ILE A 10 0.19 -15.13 -6.74
C ILE A 10 1.68 -15.08 -7.07
N GLU A 11 2.14 -15.76 -8.11
CA GLU A 11 3.55 -15.74 -8.53
C GLU A 11 4.02 -14.32 -8.90
N LYS A 12 3.16 -13.51 -9.55
CA LYS A 12 3.49 -12.11 -9.86
C LYS A 12 3.61 -11.22 -8.63
N LEU A 13 2.93 -11.58 -7.54
CA LEU A 13 3.00 -10.87 -6.27
C LEU A 13 4.25 -11.26 -5.45
N ASP A 14 4.99 -12.30 -5.83
CA ASP A 14 6.19 -12.69 -5.09
C ASP A 14 7.31 -11.66 -5.19
N ILE A 15 8.08 -11.59 -4.11
CA ILE A 15 9.20 -10.67 -3.95
C ILE A 15 10.35 -11.15 -4.85
N ASP A 16 10.76 -10.30 -5.79
CA ASP A 16 11.80 -10.62 -6.78
C ASP A 16 13.22 -10.21 -6.35
N ASN A 17 13.38 -9.57 -5.19
CA ASN A 17 14.66 -9.10 -4.66
C ASN A 17 15.02 -9.66 -3.27
N ILE A 18 14.42 -10.80 -2.86
CA ILE A 18 14.58 -11.35 -1.50
C ILE A 18 16.04 -11.67 -1.14
N GLU A 19 16.84 -12.17 -2.09
CA GLU A 19 18.26 -12.46 -1.87
C GLU A 19 19.06 -11.19 -1.54
N ASP A 20 18.74 -10.09 -2.21
CA ASP A 20 19.39 -8.80 -2.00
C ASP A 20 18.99 -8.17 -0.65
N ILE A 21 17.73 -8.35 -0.25
CA ILE A 21 17.23 -8.00 1.08
C ILE A 21 18.02 -8.78 2.15
N HIS A 22 18.16 -10.10 2.00
CA HIS A 22 18.92 -10.94 2.94
C HIS A 22 20.39 -10.55 3.01
N LYS A 23 21.02 -10.23 1.88
CA LYS A 23 22.42 -9.77 1.84
C LYS A 23 22.60 -8.45 2.61
N LYS A 24 21.65 -7.51 2.48
CA LYS A 24 21.67 -6.23 3.20
C LYS A 24 21.45 -6.43 4.70
N PHE A 25 20.49 -7.28 5.08
CA PHE A 25 20.25 -7.70 6.46
C PHE A 25 21.54 -8.25 7.09
N LYS A 26 22.13 -9.30 6.50
CA LYS A 26 23.36 -9.94 6.97
C LYS A 26 24.51 -8.95 7.15
N ARG A 27 24.70 -8.05 6.18
CA ARG A 27 25.76 -7.03 6.24
C ARG A 27 25.59 -6.08 7.43
N ILE A 28 24.36 -5.66 7.74
CA ILE A 28 24.07 -4.82 8.91
C ILE A 28 24.26 -5.62 10.20
N THR A 29 23.71 -6.84 10.27
CA THR A 29 23.86 -7.75 11.41
C THR A 29 25.33 -7.94 11.76
N LYS A 30 26.16 -8.25 10.75
CA LYS A 30 27.62 -8.41 10.92
C LYS A 30 28.26 -7.19 11.52
N ARG A 31 28.00 -5.99 10.96
CA ARG A 31 28.59 -4.75 11.46
C ARG A 31 28.23 -4.48 12.93
N LEU A 32 26.96 -4.69 13.28
CA LEU A 32 26.49 -4.44 14.64
C LEU A 32 26.98 -5.51 15.62
N ASN A 33 27.13 -6.77 15.18
CA ASN A 33 27.75 -7.83 15.99
C ASN A 33 29.23 -7.54 16.27
N GLU A 34 29.99 -7.08 15.28
CA GLU A 34 31.38 -6.66 15.50
C GLU A 34 31.46 -5.52 16.52
N ALA A 35 30.56 -4.54 16.42
CA ALA A 35 30.58 -3.34 17.25
C ALA A 35 30.13 -3.59 18.71
N TYR A 36 29.10 -4.41 18.92
CA TYR A 36 28.45 -4.54 20.23
C TYR A 36 28.71 -5.87 20.92
N TRP A 37 28.91 -6.94 20.15
CA TRP A 37 29.15 -8.29 20.68
C TRP A 37 30.60 -8.74 20.52
N GLY A 38 31.41 -8.05 19.72
CA GLY A 38 32.81 -8.41 19.46
C GLY A 38 32.96 -9.71 18.67
N ILE A 39 31.94 -10.10 17.90
CA ILE A 39 31.93 -11.34 17.11
C ILE A 39 31.77 -11.04 15.62
N GLU A 40 32.39 -11.86 14.78
CA GLU A 40 32.25 -11.80 13.33
C GLU A 40 31.14 -12.77 12.87
N ASN A 41 29.87 -12.41 13.11
CA ASN A 41 28.70 -13.25 12.80
C ASN A 41 27.60 -12.42 12.12
N ASP A 42 26.97 -12.93 11.06
CA ASP A 42 25.95 -12.22 10.27
C ASP A 42 24.50 -12.74 10.45
N GLU A 43 24.29 -13.70 11.35
CA GLU A 43 23.00 -14.37 11.60
C GLU A 43 22.49 -14.18 13.04
N GLU A 44 23.38 -14.05 14.02
CA GLU A 44 23.01 -13.87 15.42
C GLU A 44 22.52 -12.45 15.73
N HIS A 45 21.65 -12.33 16.73
CA HIS A 45 21.11 -11.08 17.28
C HIS A 45 20.26 -10.22 16.33
N GLY A 46 20.18 -10.54 15.03
CA GLY A 46 19.32 -9.86 14.07
C GLY A 46 18.02 -10.62 13.80
N TYR A 47 16.90 -9.91 13.61
CA TYR A 47 15.63 -10.49 13.16
C TYR A 47 15.02 -9.64 12.04
N ILE A 48 14.67 -10.28 10.92
CA ILE A 48 13.76 -9.68 9.92
C ILE A 48 12.36 -9.75 10.48
N VAL A 49 11.73 -8.60 10.72
CA VAL A 49 10.37 -8.50 11.26
C VAL A 49 9.43 -7.86 10.23
N GLY A 50 8.27 -7.36 10.67
CA GLY A 50 7.32 -6.73 9.76
C GLY A 50 6.70 -7.73 8.78
N SER A 51 6.26 -7.25 7.62
CA SER A 51 5.63 -8.11 6.60
C SER A 51 6.60 -9.10 5.97
N LEU A 52 7.90 -8.80 5.93
CA LEU A 52 8.92 -9.75 5.48
C LEU A 52 9.07 -10.90 6.49
N GLY A 53 9.19 -10.58 7.78
CA GLY A 53 9.29 -11.59 8.84
C GLY A 53 8.05 -12.47 8.96
N ARG A 54 6.85 -11.91 8.73
CA ARG A 54 5.59 -12.68 8.65
C ARG A 54 5.40 -13.42 7.33
N GLN A 55 6.28 -13.24 6.35
CA GLN A 55 6.19 -13.76 4.98
C GLN A 55 4.90 -13.37 4.24
N THR A 56 4.39 -12.17 4.48
CA THR A 56 3.17 -11.65 3.86
C THR A 56 3.40 -10.41 3.00
N ALA A 57 4.65 -9.94 2.87
CA ALA A 57 5.02 -8.89 1.93
C ALA A 57 4.78 -9.32 0.48
N ILE A 58 4.54 -8.35 -0.39
CA ILE A 58 4.38 -8.55 -1.85
C ILE A 58 5.46 -7.78 -2.59
N LYS A 59 5.62 -8.09 -3.88
CA LYS A 59 6.46 -7.36 -4.82
C LYS A 59 6.30 -5.84 -4.69
N GLY A 60 7.43 -5.14 -4.74
CA GLY A 60 7.46 -3.69 -4.54
C GLY A 60 7.45 -3.26 -3.08
N VAL A 61 7.62 -4.20 -2.13
CA VAL A 61 7.98 -3.85 -0.74
C VAL A 61 9.19 -2.93 -0.76
N SER A 62 9.08 -1.79 -0.08
CA SER A 62 10.06 -0.72 -0.11
C SER A 62 10.82 -0.56 1.21
N ASP A 63 10.62 -1.48 2.15
CA ASP A 63 11.19 -1.45 3.49
C ASP A 63 11.60 -2.84 4.00
N LEU A 64 12.75 -2.86 4.69
CA LEU A 64 13.18 -3.95 5.55
C LEU A 64 13.10 -3.49 7.01
N ASP A 65 12.13 -4.04 7.75
CA ASP A 65 12.06 -3.88 9.20
C ASP A 65 12.98 -4.91 9.87
N MET A 66 13.94 -4.45 10.65
CA MET A 66 14.91 -5.29 11.35
C MET A 66 14.94 -4.95 12.84
N LEU A 67 14.91 -5.98 13.70
CA LEU A 67 15.37 -5.84 15.08
C LEU A 67 16.84 -6.23 15.18
N PHE A 68 17.61 -5.51 15.99
CA PHE A 68 18.95 -5.93 16.40
C PHE A 68 19.06 -5.95 17.92
N VAL A 69 19.33 -7.12 18.50
CA VAL A 69 19.42 -7.33 19.94
C VAL A 69 20.78 -6.88 20.45
N LEU A 70 20.78 -5.85 21.28
CA LEU A 70 21.97 -5.34 21.94
C LEU A 70 22.22 -6.06 23.28
N PRO A 71 23.48 -6.12 23.74
CA PRO A 71 23.79 -6.65 25.06
C PRO A 71 23.12 -5.85 26.19
N ASP A 72 22.66 -6.52 27.24
CA ASP A 72 21.93 -5.88 28.34
C ASP A 72 22.71 -4.76 29.06
N HIS A 73 24.03 -4.90 29.18
CA HIS A 73 24.88 -3.88 29.81
C HIS A 73 24.89 -2.55 29.04
N ILE A 74 24.67 -2.59 27.72
CA ILE A 74 24.54 -1.38 26.90
C ILE A 74 23.27 -0.61 27.29
N LYS A 75 22.19 -1.30 27.70
CA LYS A 75 20.98 -0.63 28.16
C LYS A 75 21.24 0.23 29.40
N GLN A 76 22.01 -0.29 30.35
CA GLN A 76 22.33 0.41 31.60
C GLN A 76 23.08 1.72 31.34
N GLN A 77 23.96 1.75 30.34
CA GLN A 77 24.67 2.96 29.91
C GLN A 77 23.68 4.08 29.50
N TYR A 78 22.63 3.74 28.75
CA TYR A 78 21.65 4.73 28.29
C TYR A 78 20.56 5.03 29.30
N ASP A 79 20.26 4.10 30.22
CA ASP A 79 19.41 4.37 31.38
C ASP A 79 20.02 5.43 32.32
N GLN A 80 21.36 5.45 32.42
CA GLN A 80 22.11 6.40 33.26
C GLN A 80 22.50 7.69 32.51
N HIS A 81 22.17 7.81 31.22
CA HIS A 81 22.54 8.98 30.42
C HIS A 81 21.70 10.20 30.83
N GLU A 82 22.35 11.34 31.07
CA GLU A 82 21.64 12.59 31.35
C GLU A 82 20.90 13.09 30.09
N GLY A 83 19.60 13.35 30.21
CA GLY A 83 18.75 13.73 29.08
C GLY A 83 18.28 12.53 28.25
N ASN A 84 18.22 12.68 26.92
CA ASN A 84 17.58 11.70 26.05
C ASN A 84 18.54 10.56 25.64
N GLY A 85 18.67 9.57 26.53
CA GLY A 85 19.52 8.39 26.33
C GLY A 85 19.12 7.56 25.11
N GLN A 86 17.83 7.50 24.76
CA GLN A 86 17.32 6.77 23.59
C GLN A 86 17.77 7.42 22.28
N SER A 87 17.69 8.75 22.17
CA SER A 87 18.27 9.47 21.04
C SER A 87 19.77 9.23 20.93
N LYS A 88 20.48 9.25 22.07
CA LYS A 88 21.93 8.97 22.08
C LYS A 88 22.26 7.55 21.59
N LEU A 89 21.48 6.55 22.00
CA LEU A 89 21.61 5.18 21.50
C LEU A 89 21.45 5.14 19.97
N LEU A 90 20.39 5.74 19.44
CA LEU A 90 20.13 5.76 18.00
C LEU A 90 21.27 6.45 17.23
N GLN A 91 21.85 7.53 17.76
CA GLN A 91 23.01 8.17 17.13
C GLN A 91 24.27 7.27 17.14
N ASN A 92 24.48 6.48 18.20
CA ASN A 92 25.59 5.54 18.24
C ASN A 92 25.39 4.38 17.25
N VAL A 93 24.20 3.78 17.20
CA VAL A 93 23.89 2.71 16.22
C VAL A 93 24.01 3.24 14.78
N LYS A 94 23.51 4.46 14.51
CA LYS A 94 23.69 5.16 13.23
C LYS A 94 25.16 5.31 12.85
N LYS A 95 26.02 5.67 13.81
CA LYS A 95 27.46 5.82 13.57
C LYS A 95 28.08 4.49 13.13
N GLU A 96 27.75 3.39 13.81
CA GLU A 96 28.26 2.06 13.45
C GLU A 96 27.80 1.61 12.06
N ILE A 97 26.52 1.82 11.73
CA ILE A 97 25.96 1.50 10.40
C ILE A 97 26.63 2.35 9.31
N LYS A 98 26.97 3.61 9.60
CA LYS A 98 27.66 4.50 8.67
C LYS A 98 29.05 4.01 8.26
N GLU A 99 29.72 3.18 9.07
CA GLU A 99 31.00 2.57 8.67
C GLU A 99 30.83 1.59 7.50
N THR A 100 29.70 0.89 7.44
CA THR A 100 29.32 0.02 6.33
C THR A 100 28.76 0.80 5.14
N TYR A 101 28.03 1.89 5.41
CA TYR A 101 27.31 2.67 4.41
C TYR A 101 27.77 4.16 4.38
N PRO A 102 29.06 4.44 4.11
CA PRO A 102 29.61 5.79 4.28
C PRO A 102 28.96 6.83 3.37
N ARG A 103 28.58 6.42 2.16
CA ARG A 103 27.98 7.27 1.11
C ARG A 103 26.44 7.26 1.09
N THR A 104 25.81 6.53 2.00
CA THR A 104 24.35 6.37 2.04
C THR A 104 23.76 7.29 3.09
N THR A 105 22.56 7.81 2.86
CA THR A 105 21.84 8.57 3.89
C THR A 105 21.43 7.63 5.02
N VAL A 106 21.90 7.91 6.24
CA VAL A 106 21.56 7.16 7.46
C VAL A 106 21.12 8.17 8.51
N ARG A 107 19.93 7.99 9.08
CA ARG A 107 19.36 8.91 10.09
C ARG A 107 18.70 8.13 11.23
N GLY A 108 18.61 8.75 12.40
CA GLY A 108 17.70 8.27 13.44
C GLY A 108 16.30 8.82 13.14
N ASP A 109 15.26 8.01 13.37
CA ASP A 109 13.89 8.36 13.05
C ASP A 109 12.96 7.83 14.15
N GLY A 110 12.73 8.65 15.18
CA GLY A 110 11.92 8.35 16.35
C GLY A 110 12.40 7.13 17.16
N GLN A 111 12.19 5.94 16.62
CA GLN A 111 12.37 4.64 17.27
C GLN A 111 13.43 3.77 16.57
N VAL A 112 13.85 4.13 15.37
CA VAL A 112 14.72 3.31 14.51
C VAL A 112 15.87 4.11 13.92
N VAL A 113 16.85 3.42 13.34
CA VAL A 113 17.85 3.98 12.43
C VAL A 113 17.46 3.60 11.01
N VAL A 114 17.18 4.61 10.17
CA VAL A 114 16.77 4.43 8.78
C VAL A 114 17.97 4.58 7.85
N ILE A 115 18.14 3.62 6.95
CA ILE A 115 19.12 3.63 5.85
C ILE A 115 18.36 3.78 4.54
N ASN A 116 18.58 4.87 3.80
CA ASN A 116 17.93 5.12 2.51
C ASN A 116 18.81 4.66 1.35
N LEU A 117 18.39 3.65 0.62
CA LEU A 117 19.09 3.14 -0.55
C LEU A 117 18.47 3.74 -1.82
N ASP A 118 18.78 5.02 -2.06
CA ASP A 118 18.16 5.85 -3.10
C ASP A 118 18.25 5.22 -4.50
N SER A 119 19.33 4.50 -4.81
CA SER A 119 19.52 3.85 -6.12
C SER A 119 18.47 2.79 -6.45
N ILE A 120 17.81 2.24 -5.44
CA ILE A 120 16.81 1.17 -5.58
C ILE A 120 15.50 1.50 -4.87
N ASN A 121 15.31 2.75 -4.42
CA ASN A 121 14.06 3.21 -3.81
C ASN A 121 13.62 2.34 -2.61
N TYR A 122 14.58 1.96 -1.77
CA TYR A 122 14.38 0.99 -0.69
C TYR A 122 14.93 1.51 0.64
N GLN A 123 14.22 1.28 1.73
CA GLN A 123 14.61 1.67 3.09
C GLN A 123 14.90 0.45 3.95
N ILE A 124 15.83 0.60 4.89
CA ILE A 124 16.06 -0.39 5.95
C ILE A 124 15.87 0.33 7.27
N GLU A 125 14.96 -0.17 8.10
CA GLU A 125 14.68 0.33 9.44
C GLU A 125 15.32 -0.62 10.46
N VAL A 126 16.38 -0.17 11.12
CA VAL A 126 17.07 -0.94 12.16
C VAL A 126 16.59 -0.45 13.53
N CYS A 127 15.85 -1.30 14.22
CA CYS A 127 15.37 -1.06 15.57
C CYS A 127 16.29 -1.77 16.58
N PRO A 128 17.17 -1.05 17.30
CA PRO A 128 17.96 -1.65 18.36
C PRO A 128 17.05 -2.01 19.54
N VAL A 129 17.21 -3.22 20.06
CA VAL A 129 16.34 -3.74 21.12
C VAL A 129 17.10 -4.43 22.24
N PHE A 130 16.44 -4.59 23.38
CA PHE A 130 16.92 -5.33 24.54
C PHE A 130 15.91 -6.40 24.93
N VAL A 131 16.38 -7.61 25.20
CA VAL A 131 15.53 -8.73 25.61
C VAL A 131 14.88 -8.41 26.96
N ARG A 132 13.63 -8.81 27.11
CA ARG A 132 12.89 -8.72 28.37
C ARG A 132 12.74 -10.12 28.97
N SER A 133 12.47 -10.18 30.27
CA SER A 133 12.20 -11.44 30.97
C SER A 133 10.96 -12.18 30.46
N ASP A 134 10.03 -11.48 29.80
CA ASP A 134 8.83 -12.05 29.17
C ASP A 134 9.06 -12.50 27.72
N GLY A 135 10.31 -12.49 27.23
CA GLY A 135 10.68 -12.90 25.86
C GLY A 135 10.45 -11.83 24.79
N ALA A 136 9.74 -10.75 25.13
CA ALA A 136 9.55 -9.59 24.26
C ALA A 136 10.76 -8.65 24.29
N PHE A 137 10.65 -7.49 23.64
CA PHE A 137 11.73 -6.53 23.51
C PHE A 137 11.39 -5.15 24.06
N ASN A 138 12.36 -4.51 24.68
CA ASN A 138 12.35 -3.06 24.87
C ASN A 138 13.06 -2.39 23.69
N TYR A 139 12.47 -1.34 23.14
CA TYR A 139 13.06 -0.53 22.06
C TYR A 139 13.05 0.96 22.43
N PRO A 140 14.00 1.76 21.90
CA PRO A 140 14.06 3.19 22.21
C PRO A 140 12.95 3.95 21.49
N ASP A 141 12.37 4.93 22.16
CA ASP A 141 11.55 5.97 21.55
C ASP A 141 12.15 7.32 21.96
N SER A 142 12.80 7.99 21.01
CA SER A 142 13.52 9.25 21.24
C SER A 142 12.61 10.47 21.34
N ASN A 143 11.29 10.32 21.10
CA ASN A 143 10.36 11.44 21.17
C ASN A 143 10.13 11.91 22.62
N ASN A 144 9.78 13.18 22.79
CA ASN A 144 9.33 13.77 24.06
C ASN A 144 10.29 13.52 25.25
N GLY A 145 11.60 13.61 25.01
CA GLY A 145 12.62 13.42 26.05
C GLY A 145 13.13 11.99 26.23
N GLY A 146 12.58 11.01 25.49
CA GLY A 146 13.08 9.64 25.49
C GLY A 146 12.30 8.69 26.41
N SER A 147 12.01 7.49 25.93
CA SER A 147 11.45 6.40 26.76
C SER A 147 11.72 5.02 26.15
N TRP A 148 11.68 3.97 26.96
CA TRP A 148 11.66 2.60 26.46
C TRP A 148 10.22 2.14 26.21
N LYS A 149 9.96 1.55 25.05
CA LYS A 149 8.66 0.97 24.68
C LYS A 149 8.79 -0.54 24.49
N LYS A 150 7.67 -1.26 24.54
CA LYS A 150 7.62 -2.73 24.36
C LYS A 150 7.19 -3.07 22.94
N THR A 151 7.90 -4.00 22.29
CA THR A 151 7.46 -4.68 21.06
C THR A 151 7.59 -6.18 21.21
N ASP A 152 6.75 -6.94 20.52
CA ASP A 152 6.70 -8.40 20.59
C ASP A 152 6.31 -9.02 19.22
N PRO A 153 7.17 -8.90 18.18
CA PRO A 153 6.83 -9.31 16.83
C PRO A 153 7.02 -10.81 16.57
N LEU A 154 7.82 -11.51 17.37
CA LEU A 154 8.14 -12.93 17.12
C LEU A 154 6.91 -13.84 17.18
N PRO A 155 6.00 -13.71 18.16
CA PRO A 155 4.78 -14.51 18.17
C PRO A 155 3.91 -14.31 16.93
N GLU A 156 3.92 -13.11 16.34
CA GLU A 156 3.17 -12.81 15.10
C GLU A 156 3.79 -13.52 13.90
N MET A 157 5.12 -13.57 13.84
CA MET A 157 5.85 -14.30 12.80
C MET A 157 5.58 -15.78 12.92
N ASP A 158 5.74 -16.36 14.10
CA ASP A 158 5.52 -17.78 14.36
C ASP A 158 4.09 -18.19 13.99
N ARG A 159 3.09 -17.42 14.44
CA ARG A 159 1.69 -17.73 14.13
C ARG A 159 1.39 -17.56 12.64
N SER A 160 2.00 -16.59 11.97
CA SER A 160 1.86 -16.41 10.51
C SER A 160 2.40 -17.63 9.76
N LEU A 161 3.59 -18.11 10.12
CA LEU A 161 4.24 -19.28 9.51
C LEU A 161 3.45 -20.57 9.76
N ILE A 162 3.04 -20.81 11.00
CA ILE A 162 2.22 -21.98 11.36
C ILE A 162 0.90 -21.96 10.59
N THR A 163 0.23 -20.80 10.49
CA THR A 163 -1.04 -20.71 9.75
C THR A 163 -0.83 -20.91 8.25
N ALA A 164 0.29 -20.42 7.69
CA ALA A 164 0.64 -20.71 6.31
C ALA A 164 0.81 -22.22 6.09
N ASP A 165 1.53 -22.92 6.96
CA ASP A 165 1.72 -24.38 6.89
C ASP A 165 0.37 -25.14 7.03
N GLU A 166 -0.42 -24.81 8.06
CA GLU A 166 -1.76 -25.38 8.29
C GLU A 166 -2.74 -25.18 7.12
N THR A 167 -2.45 -24.24 6.21
CA THR A 167 -3.32 -23.90 5.07
C THR A 167 -2.66 -24.15 3.72
N ASN A 168 -1.55 -24.89 3.66
CA ASN A 168 -0.77 -25.13 2.44
C ASN A 168 -0.43 -23.83 1.68
N GLY A 169 -0.12 -22.76 2.41
CA GLY A 169 0.21 -21.44 1.88
C GLY A 169 -0.98 -20.54 1.58
N HIS A 170 -2.23 -21.03 1.62
CA HIS A 170 -3.40 -20.24 1.23
C HIS A 170 -3.65 -19.03 2.14
N TYR A 171 -3.32 -19.10 3.43
CA TYR A 171 -3.32 -17.94 4.32
C TYR A 171 -2.42 -16.82 3.79
N ARG A 172 -1.19 -17.13 3.39
CA ARG A 172 -0.24 -16.17 2.82
C ARG A 172 -0.78 -15.60 1.51
N ASN A 173 -1.29 -16.44 0.63
CA ASN A 173 -1.87 -16.02 -0.65
C ASN A 173 -3.00 -15.00 -0.45
N LEU A 174 -3.90 -15.23 0.51
CA LEU A 174 -4.97 -14.28 0.84
C LEU A 174 -4.42 -12.96 1.41
N CYS A 175 -3.39 -13.03 2.26
CA CYS A 175 -2.70 -11.85 2.76
C CYS A 175 -2.06 -11.02 1.63
N ASN A 176 -1.47 -11.68 0.62
CA ASN A 176 -0.90 -11.04 -0.54
C ASN A 176 -1.98 -10.43 -1.44
N ILE A 177 -3.08 -11.14 -1.70
CA ILE A 177 -4.22 -10.65 -2.48
C ILE A 177 -4.83 -9.38 -1.87
N ILE A 178 -5.05 -9.37 -0.55
CA ILE A 178 -5.62 -8.18 0.12
C ILE A 178 -4.65 -6.99 0.12
N ARG A 179 -3.33 -7.24 0.12
CA ARG A 179 -2.32 -6.18 -0.11
C ARG A 179 -2.38 -5.64 -1.53
N ALA A 180 -2.46 -6.50 -2.54
CA ALA A 180 -2.63 -6.09 -3.93
C ALA A 180 -3.92 -5.28 -4.11
N TRP A 181 -5.03 -5.74 -3.51
CA TRP A 181 -6.31 -5.03 -3.50
C TRP A 181 -6.23 -3.63 -2.87
N LYS A 182 -5.62 -3.46 -1.69
CA LYS A 182 -5.48 -2.11 -1.09
C LYS A 182 -4.64 -1.17 -1.98
N ASN A 183 -3.63 -1.71 -2.66
CA ASN A 183 -2.75 -0.96 -3.54
C ASN A 183 -3.44 -0.59 -4.86
N SER A 184 -4.22 -1.51 -5.43
CA SER A 184 -5.08 -1.31 -6.60
C SER A 184 -6.13 -0.24 -6.35
N VAL A 185 -6.87 -0.35 -5.24
CA VAL A 185 -7.96 0.57 -4.91
C VAL A 185 -7.46 1.92 -4.38
N GLY A 186 -6.28 1.96 -3.75
CA GLY A 186 -5.69 3.19 -3.25
C GLY A 186 -6.24 3.63 -1.90
N PHE A 187 -6.13 2.79 -0.86
CA PHE A 187 -6.51 3.23 0.49
C PHE A 187 -5.59 2.65 1.58
N LYS A 188 -5.48 3.39 2.68
CA LYS A 188 -4.67 3.00 3.84
C LYS A 188 -5.29 1.80 4.56
N PHE A 189 -4.55 0.70 4.61
CA PHE A 189 -4.91 -0.50 5.36
C PHE A 189 -3.64 -1.13 5.95
N GLY A 190 -3.57 -1.23 7.29
CA GLY A 190 -2.35 -1.67 7.98
C GLY A 190 -2.04 -3.15 7.73
N GLY A 191 -0.78 -3.48 7.39
CA GLY A 191 -0.37 -4.84 7.03
C GLY A 191 -0.64 -5.89 8.12
N LEU A 192 -0.29 -5.58 9.37
CA LEU A 192 -0.59 -6.49 10.50
C LEU A 192 -2.10 -6.65 10.72
N LEU A 193 -2.91 -5.62 10.43
CA LEU A 193 -4.36 -5.72 10.52
C LEU A 193 -4.93 -6.62 9.40
N ILE A 194 -4.36 -6.55 8.20
CA ILE A 194 -4.68 -7.48 7.10
C ILE A 194 -4.41 -8.91 7.57
N ASP A 195 -3.18 -9.19 8.01
CA ASP A 195 -2.75 -10.52 8.45
C ASP A 195 -3.68 -11.08 9.55
N THR A 196 -3.99 -10.23 10.53
CA THR A 196 -4.92 -10.55 11.63
C THR A 196 -6.33 -10.86 11.15
N LEU A 197 -6.88 -10.05 10.22
CA LEU A 197 -8.24 -10.26 9.72
C LEU A 197 -8.34 -11.50 8.84
N ILE A 198 -7.31 -11.82 8.05
CA ILE A 198 -7.25 -13.05 7.26
C ILE A 198 -7.13 -14.28 8.17
N TYR A 199 -6.26 -14.22 9.19
CA TYR A 199 -6.16 -15.27 10.19
C TYR A 199 -7.52 -15.54 10.84
N ASN A 200 -8.18 -14.49 11.35
CA ASN A 200 -9.51 -14.61 11.96
C ASN A 200 -10.55 -15.17 10.98
N PHE A 201 -10.52 -14.74 9.72
CA PHE A 201 -11.44 -15.26 8.69
C PHE A 201 -11.28 -16.77 8.49
N ILE A 202 -10.04 -17.27 8.41
CA ILE A 202 -9.76 -18.70 8.24
C ILE A 202 -10.15 -19.49 9.48
N GLU A 203 -9.89 -18.97 10.67
CA GLU A 203 -10.30 -19.62 11.93
C GLU A 203 -11.82 -19.67 12.08
N GLU A 204 -12.54 -18.62 11.65
CA GLU A 204 -14.01 -18.60 11.61
C GLU A 204 -14.59 -19.49 10.47
N ASN A 205 -13.80 -19.81 9.45
CA ASN A 205 -14.22 -20.55 8.26
C ASN A 205 -13.26 -21.70 7.95
N THR A 206 -13.14 -22.65 8.87
CA THR A 206 -12.17 -23.75 8.81
C THR A 206 -12.26 -24.61 7.54
N LYS A 207 -13.39 -24.57 6.82
CA LYS A 207 -13.54 -25.14 5.46
C LYS A 207 -12.43 -24.69 4.50
N TYR A 208 -11.89 -23.48 4.69
CA TYR A 208 -10.86 -22.91 3.83
C TYR A 208 -9.43 -23.27 4.22
N LYS A 209 -9.21 -24.04 5.30
CA LYS A 209 -7.86 -24.55 5.61
C LYS A 209 -7.34 -25.52 4.55
N ASN A 210 -8.23 -26.24 3.87
CA ASN A 210 -7.89 -27.21 2.82
C ASN A 210 -8.36 -26.75 1.43
N THR A 211 -8.41 -25.43 1.19
CA THR A 211 -8.87 -24.91 -0.09
C THR A 211 -7.86 -25.16 -1.21
N ASN A 212 -8.24 -24.88 -2.46
CA ASN A 212 -7.34 -24.86 -3.60
C ASN A 212 -7.76 -23.74 -4.59
N PHE A 213 -6.95 -23.49 -5.61
CA PHE A 213 -7.19 -22.37 -6.55
C PHE A 213 -8.51 -22.44 -7.33
N THR A 214 -9.16 -23.60 -7.47
CA THR A 214 -10.48 -23.68 -8.12
C THR A 214 -11.58 -23.03 -7.27
N GLU A 215 -11.39 -22.95 -5.96
CA GLU A 215 -12.38 -22.38 -5.04
C GLU A 215 -12.16 -20.89 -4.79
N TYR A 216 -11.10 -20.29 -5.34
CA TYR A 216 -10.68 -18.92 -5.02
C TYR A 216 -11.73 -17.87 -5.34
N LEU A 217 -12.53 -18.04 -6.41
CA LEU A 217 -13.63 -17.12 -6.69
C LEU A 217 -14.62 -17.08 -5.53
N GLN A 218 -15.05 -18.24 -5.03
CA GLN A 218 -15.98 -18.32 -3.90
C GLN A 218 -15.31 -17.87 -2.59
N LEU A 219 -14.07 -18.28 -2.35
CA LEU A 219 -13.26 -17.86 -1.19
C LEU A 219 -13.15 -16.34 -1.09
N LEU A 220 -12.89 -15.65 -2.21
CA LEU A 220 -12.81 -14.19 -2.25
C LEU A 220 -14.16 -13.52 -2.01
N LYS A 221 -15.26 -14.07 -2.53
CA LYS A 221 -16.61 -13.57 -2.20
C LYS A 221 -16.88 -13.66 -0.70
N ASP A 222 -16.60 -14.80 -0.09
CA ASP A 222 -16.79 -15.03 1.34
C ASP A 222 -15.87 -14.11 2.17
N LEU A 223 -14.62 -13.93 1.74
CA LEU A 223 -13.66 -13.03 2.39
C LEU A 223 -14.11 -11.56 2.32
N PHE A 224 -14.51 -11.06 1.14
CA PHE A 224 -15.00 -9.69 1.03
C PHE A 224 -16.32 -9.50 1.77
N ASN A 225 -17.18 -10.52 1.83
CA ASN A 225 -18.36 -10.52 2.68
C ASN A 225 -17.99 -10.41 4.17
N TYR A 226 -17.00 -11.18 4.63
CA TYR A 226 -16.48 -11.12 5.98
C TYR A 226 -15.92 -9.71 6.31
N LEU A 227 -15.12 -9.14 5.41
CA LEU A 227 -14.51 -7.82 5.61
C LEU A 227 -15.56 -6.69 5.63
N LYS A 228 -16.56 -6.71 4.74
CA LYS A 228 -17.61 -5.68 4.69
C LYS A 228 -18.56 -5.72 5.90
N THR A 229 -18.66 -6.85 6.59
CA THR A 229 -19.52 -7.01 7.78
C THR A 229 -18.81 -6.64 9.08
N ARG A 230 -17.50 -6.35 9.05
CA ARG A 230 -16.78 -5.90 10.26
C ARG A 230 -17.31 -4.53 10.71
N ASN A 231 -17.34 -4.32 12.03
CA ASN A 231 -17.74 -3.04 12.59
C ASN A 231 -16.71 -1.95 12.23
N LYS A 232 -17.14 -0.98 11.40
CA LYS A 232 -16.32 0.15 10.96
C LYS A 232 -15.74 0.98 12.11
N GLU A 233 -16.49 1.10 13.21
CA GLU A 233 -16.14 1.89 14.39
C GLU A 233 -15.31 1.11 15.42
N GLN A 234 -15.04 -0.18 15.18
CA GLN A 234 -14.17 -0.95 16.05
C GLN A 234 -12.77 -0.32 16.08
N LYS A 235 -12.27 -0.04 17.29
CA LYS A 235 -11.01 0.71 17.48
C LYS A 235 -9.77 -0.11 17.18
N TYR A 236 -9.78 -1.40 17.52
CA TYR A 236 -8.64 -2.29 17.34
C TYR A 236 -9.07 -3.76 17.23
N TRP A 237 -8.16 -4.59 16.72
CA TRP A 237 -8.19 -6.05 16.80
C TRP A 237 -6.98 -6.53 17.61
N PHE A 238 -7.03 -7.76 18.11
CA PHE A 238 -5.86 -8.40 18.70
C PHE A 238 -5.07 -9.09 17.60
N ALA A 239 -3.78 -8.77 17.49
CA ALA A 239 -2.88 -9.32 16.50
C ALA A 239 -2.81 -10.85 16.58
N LEU A 240 -2.69 -11.52 15.43
CA LEU A 240 -2.33 -12.93 15.41
C LEU A 240 -1.03 -13.18 16.18
N GLY A 241 -1.00 -14.22 17.00
CA GLY A 241 0.17 -14.58 17.80
C GLY A 241 0.38 -13.72 19.05
N SER A 242 0.78 -12.45 18.89
CA SER A 242 1.17 -11.59 20.02
C SER A 242 0.00 -11.07 20.85
N ASN A 243 -1.23 -11.11 20.30
CA ASN A 243 -2.43 -10.49 20.88
C ASN A 243 -2.26 -9.00 21.24
N GLN A 244 -1.31 -8.30 20.63
CA GLN A 244 -1.20 -6.86 20.81
C GLN A 244 -2.33 -6.12 20.09
N LYS A 245 -2.65 -4.90 20.52
CA LYS A 245 -3.71 -4.12 19.88
C LYS A 245 -3.23 -3.57 18.53
N VAL A 246 -3.92 -3.97 17.47
CA VAL A 246 -3.74 -3.42 16.11
C VAL A 246 -4.88 -2.47 15.80
N TYR A 247 -4.56 -1.18 15.70
CA TYR A 247 -5.57 -0.13 15.60
C TYR A 247 -6.14 0.04 14.18
N ASN A 248 -7.46 0.24 14.14
CA ASN A 248 -8.19 0.54 12.92
C ASN A 248 -7.81 1.92 12.35
N LYS A 249 -7.74 2.04 11.02
CA LYS A 249 -7.50 3.30 10.31
C LYS A 249 -8.82 3.81 9.69
N LYS A 250 -9.76 4.19 10.55
CA LYS A 250 -11.10 4.73 10.18
C LYS A 250 -12.07 3.74 9.51
N GLY A 251 -11.77 2.44 9.51
CA GLY A 251 -12.63 1.41 8.94
C GLY A 251 -12.86 1.54 7.43
N THR A 252 -11.99 2.24 6.70
CA THR A 252 -12.11 2.46 5.25
C THR A 252 -12.24 1.13 4.49
N PHE A 253 -11.50 0.10 4.94
CA PHE A 253 -11.53 -1.24 4.35
C PHE A 253 -12.93 -1.83 4.30
N VAL A 254 -13.82 -1.54 5.27
CA VAL A 254 -15.20 -2.07 5.32
C VAL A 254 -15.98 -1.59 4.10
N THR A 255 -15.98 -0.28 3.84
CA THR A 255 -16.69 0.31 2.69
C THR A 255 -16.07 -0.10 1.35
N LYS A 256 -14.74 -0.28 1.30
CA LYS A 256 -14.07 -0.76 0.09
C LYS A 256 -14.38 -2.23 -0.15
N ALA A 257 -14.44 -3.05 0.90
CA ALA A 257 -14.78 -4.46 0.81
C ALA A 257 -16.23 -4.65 0.36
N GLU A 258 -17.15 -3.77 0.78
CA GLU A 258 -18.53 -3.75 0.27
C GLU A 258 -18.56 -3.53 -1.25
N SER A 259 -17.81 -2.53 -1.74
CA SER A 259 -17.70 -2.27 -3.18
C SER A 259 -17.09 -3.45 -3.95
N ALA A 260 -16.09 -4.13 -3.38
CA ALA A 260 -15.48 -5.31 -3.99
C ALA A 260 -16.45 -6.51 -4.00
N TYR A 261 -17.14 -6.74 -2.88
CA TYR A 261 -18.14 -7.79 -2.77
C TYR A 261 -19.29 -7.59 -3.76
N ASP A 262 -19.81 -6.37 -3.90
CA ASP A 262 -20.93 -6.08 -4.80
C ASP A 262 -20.59 -6.35 -6.28
N LYS A 263 -19.32 -6.21 -6.66
CA LYS A 263 -18.83 -6.56 -8.00
C LYS A 263 -18.69 -8.06 -8.21
N LEU A 264 -18.34 -8.80 -7.16
CA LEU A 264 -17.98 -10.23 -7.26
C LEU A 264 -19.15 -11.17 -6.96
N LYS A 265 -20.11 -10.76 -6.11
CA LYS A 265 -21.11 -11.66 -5.49
C LYS A 265 -21.87 -12.53 -6.50
N ASP A 266 -22.24 -11.97 -7.65
CA ASP A 266 -23.07 -12.62 -8.66
C ASP A 266 -22.27 -13.29 -9.78
N LEU A 267 -20.93 -13.18 -9.77
CA LEU A 267 -20.08 -13.74 -10.83
C LEU A 267 -19.89 -15.26 -10.71
N THR A 268 -19.86 -15.96 -11.82
CA THR A 268 -19.52 -17.38 -11.92
C THR A 268 -18.32 -17.57 -12.85
N GLU A 269 -17.75 -18.77 -12.94
CA GLU A 269 -16.70 -19.08 -13.93
C GLU A 269 -17.18 -18.89 -15.39
N GLU A 270 -18.48 -18.88 -15.61
CA GLU A 270 -19.12 -18.69 -16.92
C GLU A 270 -19.40 -17.22 -17.25
N SER A 271 -19.14 -16.28 -16.32
CA SER A 271 -19.43 -14.86 -16.54
C SER A 271 -18.43 -14.25 -17.53
N ASP A 272 -18.94 -13.63 -18.60
CA ASP A 272 -18.13 -13.05 -19.68
C ASP A 272 -17.12 -11.99 -19.20
N ASP A 273 -17.47 -11.23 -18.16
CA ASP A 273 -16.67 -10.13 -17.61
C ASP A 273 -15.82 -10.53 -16.40
N LEU A 274 -15.85 -11.81 -15.99
CA LEU A 274 -15.20 -12.30 -14.77
C LEU A 274 -13.75 -11.82 -14.61
N TYR A 275 -12.92 -12.04 -15.61
CA TYR A 275 -11.50 -11.68 -15.57
C TYR A 275 -11.28 -10.17 -15.53
N LEU A 276 -12.13 -9.39 -16.19
CA LEU A 276 -12.04 -7.94 -16.17
C LEU A 276 -12.44 -7.38 -14.81
N VAL A 277 -13.49 -7.93 -14.19
CA VAL A 277 -13.92 -7.54 -12.85
C VAL A 277 -12.87 -7.96 -11.81
N LEU A 278 -12.30 -9.16 -11.92
CA LEU A 278 -11.21 -9.59 -11.04
C LEU A 278 -9.97 -8.69 -11.19
N GLN A 279 -9.59 -8.32 -12.41
CA GLN A 279 -8.49 -7.37 -12.63
C GLN A 279 -8.82 -5.98 -12.08
N GLU A 280 -10.07 -5.51 -12.20
CA GLU A 280 -10.49 -4.23 -11.64
C GLU A 280 -10.41 -4.22 -10.10
N VAL A 281 -10.80 -5.33 -9.45
CA VAL A 281 -10.75 -5.45 -7.99
C VAL A 281 -9.31 -5.69 -7.51
N LEU A 282 -8.62 -6.68 -8.05
CA LEU A 282 -7.34 -7.18 -7.54
C LEU A 282 -6.13 -6.38 -8.05
N GLY A 283 -6.28 -5.67 -9.17
CA GLY A 283 -5.23 -4.85 -9.79
C GLY A 283 -4.76 -5.39 -11.13
N SER A 284 -3.99 -4.56 -11.84
CA SER A 284 -3.57 -4.80 -13.23
C SER A 284 -2.71 -6.05 -13.45
N ASP A 285 -2.10 -6.59 -12.39
CA ASP A 285 -1.26 -7.78 -12.48
C ASP A 285 -2.07 -9.08 -12.54
N PHE A 286 -3.36 -9.04 -12.17
CA PHE A 286 -4.26 -10.16 -12.38
C PHE A 286 -4.38 -10.44 -13.88
N PRO A 287 -4.06 -11.67 -14.34
CA PRO A 287 -4.03 -11.99 -15.75
C PRO A 287 -5.45 -12.03 -16.35
N VAL A 288 -5.60 -11.41 -17.51
CA VAL A 288 -6.80 -11.53 -18.34
C VAL A 288 -6.41 -12.37 -19.56
N PRO A 289 -7.14 -13.45 -19.90
CA PRO A 289 -6.87 -14.25 -21.08
C PRO A 289 -6.75 -13.41 -22.35
N GLU A 290 -5.76 -13.69 -23.21
CA GLU A 290 -5.50 -12.90 -24.42
C GLU A 290 -6.73 -12.75 -25.32
N GLN A 291 -7.56 -13.79 -25.41
CA GLN A 291 -8.79 -13.76 -26.22
C GLN A 291 -9.79 -12.71 -25.71
N LEU A 292 -9.90 -12.56 -24.39
CA LEU A 292 -10.74 -11.54 -23.75
C LEU A 292 -10.10 -10.16 -23.84
N GLN A 293 -8.77 -10.07 -23.72
CA GLN A 293 -8.05 -8.83 -23.98
C GLN A 293 -8.25 -8.37 -25.42
N GLN A 294 -8.10 -9.27 -26.40
CA GLN A 294 -8.33 -9.01 -27.82
C GLN A 294 -9.79 -8.68 -28.09
N THR A 295 -10.77 -9.27 -27.39
CA THR A 295 -12.18 -8.91 -27.56
C THR A 295 -12.51 -7.54 -26.96
N ALA A 296 -11.96 -7.21 -25.78
CA ALA A 296 -12.09 -5.87 -25.18
C ALA A 296 -11.38 -4.81 -26.04
N LEU A 297 -10.17 -5.13 -26.51
CA LEU A 297 -9.38 -4.36 -27.45
C LEU A 297 -10.03 -4.30 -28.82
N GLN A 298 -10.75 -5.32 -29.31
CA GLN A 298 -11.46 -5.28 -30.58
C GLN A 298 -12.79 -4.55 -30.45
N LYS A 299 -13.49 -4.57 -29.31
CA LYS A 299 -14.64 -3.69 -29.07
C LYS A 299 -14.20 -2.23 -29.01
N SER A 300 -13.05 -1.94 -28.43
CA SER A 300 -12.45 -0.59 -28.48
C SER A 300 -11.81 -0.28 -29.84
N ALA A 301 -11.22 -1.27 -30.53
CA ALA A 301 -10.48 -1.11 -31.78
C ALA A 301 -11.31 -1.28 -33.06
N THR A 302 -12.44 -1.97 -33.10
CA THR A 302 -13.39 -1.82 -34.23
C THR A 302 -13.98 -0.42 -34.24
N PHE A 303 -14.10 0.22 -33.07
CA PHE A 303 -14.35 1.65 -32.96
C PHE A 303 -13.13 2.53 -33.31
N SER A 304 -11.89 2.04 -33.10
CA SER A 304 -10.66 2.81 -33.31
C SER A 304 -10.02 2.67 -34.70
N LEU A 305 -10.19 1.52 -35.36
CA LEU A 305 -9.68 1.19 -36.70
C LEU A 305 -10.49 1.91 -37.79
N SER A 306 -11.75 2.27 -37.52
CA SER A 306 -12.49 3.19 -38.39
C SER A 306 -11.98 4.64 -38.33
N ALA A 307 -11.06 5.00 -37.41
CA ALA A 307 -10.70 6.39 -37.14
C ALA A 307 -9.23 6.69 -36.71
N ASN A 308 -8.26 5.77 -36.80
CA ASN A 308 -6.84 6.02 -36.45
C ASN A 308 -6.63 6.66 -35.05
N ILE A 309 -7.37 6.22 -34.03
CA ILE A 309 -7.31 6.82 -32.68
C ILE A 309 -6.07 6.37 -31.88
N ARG A 310 -5.40 7.31 -31.23
CA ARG A 310 -4.23 7.03 -30.37
C ARG A 310 -4.66 6.66 -28.94
N MET A 311 -4.31 5.46 -28.50
CA MET A 311 -4.45 5.03 -27.10
C MET A 311 -3.22 5.47 -26.32
N THR A 312 -3.39 6.41 -25.39
CA THR A 312 -2.27 7.05 -24.67
C THR A 312 -2.32 6.90 -23.15
N GLU A 313 -3.17 6.00 -22.65
CA GLU A 313 -3.28 5.73 -21.22
C GLU A 313 -1.99 5.12 -20.65
N GLU A 314 -1.46 5.73 -19.60
CA GLU A 314 -0.37 5.19 -18.80
C GLU A 314 -0.91 4.64 -17.47
N PHE A 315 -0.24 3.62 -16.95
CA PHE A 315 -0.59 2.98 -15.68
C PHE A 315 0.52 3.25 -14.66
N VAL A 316 0.15 3.65 -13.44
CA VAL A 316 1.12 4.09 -12.44
C VAL A 316 1.99 2.93 -11.98
N GLU A 317 1.40 1.74 -11.92
CA GLU A 317 2.02 0.46 -11.58
C GLU A 317 3.11 0.06 -12.60
N LYS A 318 3.10 0.63 -13.81
CA LYS A 318 4.16 0.42 -14.82
C LYS A 318 5.28 1.45 -14.74
N LYS A 319 5.11 2.52 -13.94
CA LYS A 319 6.12 3.56 -13.70
C LYS A 319 6.80 3.45 -12.35
N PHE A 320 6.05 3.01 -11.33
CA PHE A 320 6.51 2.99 -9.94
C PHE A 320 5.99 1.72 -9.23
N PRO A 321 6.77 1.17 -8.28
CA PRO A 321 6.22 0.31 -7.24
C PRO A 321 5.06 1.00 -6.51
N VAL A 322 4.07 0.24 -6.07
CA VAL A 322 2.91 0.77 -5.34
C VAL A 322 2.79 0.06 -4.00
N ASP A 323 2.88 0.85 -2.92
CA ASP A 323 2.56 0.39 -1.58
C ASP A 323 1.85 1.50 -0.79
N ILE A 324 0.53 1.42 -0.74
CA ILE A 324 -0.30 2.47 -0.18
C ILE A 324 -0.24 2.43 1.36
N ARG A 325 0.33 3.49 1.94
CA ARG A 325 0.59 3.67 3.37
C ARG A 325 -0.12 4.88 3.96
N TYR A 326 -0.41 5.89 3.13
CA TYR A 326 -0.99 7.16 3.57
C TYR A 326 -2.34 7.42 2.93
N TYR A 327 -3.13 8.24 3.63
CA TYR A 327 -4.40 8.73 3.14
C TYR A 327 -4.21 9.95 2.23
N LEU A 328 -4.80 9.87 1.04
CA LEU A 328 -4.92 10.98 0.09
C LEU A 328 -6.40 11.17 -0.24
N LYS A 329 -6.81 12.43 -0.36
CA LYS A 329 -8.13 12.80 -0.87
C LYS A 329 -8.01 13.98 -1.81
N ILE A 330 -8.51 13.82 -3.03
CA ILE A 330 -8.68 14.90 -3.99
C ILE A 330 -10.15 15.29 -4.12
N ASP A 331 -10.41 16.56 -4.43
CA ASP A 331 -11.73 17.03 -4.88
C ASP A 331 -11.56 18.01 -6.04
N CYS A 332 -12.66 18.54 -6.54
CA CYS A 332 -12.69 19.44 -7.67
C CYS A 332 -13.69 20.55 -7.45
N GLU A 333 -13.24 21.80 -7.61
CA GLU A 333 -14.14 22.94 -7.73
C GLU A 333 -14.71 23.03 -9.14
N VAL A 334 -16.03 23.11 -9.22
CA VAL A 334 -16.77 23.29 -10.47
C VAL A 334 -17.19 24.75 -10.59
N ASN A 335 -16.51 25.48 -11.48
CA ASN A 335 -16.68 26.93 -11.62
C ASN A 335 -17.48 27.30 -12.89
N GLN A 336 -18.41 28.23 -12.70
CA GLN A 336 -19.16 28.91 -13.76
C GLN A 336 -19.39 30.38 -13.41
N ASN A 337 -19.20 31.27 -14.36
CA ASN A 337 -19.46 32.70 -14.19
C ASN A 337 -20.88 32.95 -13.65
N GLY A 338 -20.98 33.65 -12.52
CA GLY A 338 -22.26 34.07 -11.91
C GLY A 338 -22.96 33.04 -11.03
N PHE A 339 -22.36 31.88 -10.76
CA PHE A 339 -22.93 30.83 -9.91
C PHE A 339 -22.05 30.55 -8.68
N ARG A 340 -22.66 29.97 -7.63
CA ARG A 340 -21.94 29.47 -6.46
C ARG A 340 -21.01 28.32 -6.87
N GLU A 341 -19.78 28.33 -6.37
CA GLU A 341 -18.83 27.23 -6.57
C GLU A 341 -19.32 25.98 -5.82
N TYR A 342 -19.28 24.83 -6.51
CA TYR A 342 -19.65 23.53 -5.92
C TYR A 342 -18.49 22.56 -6.01
N LEU A 343 -18.34 21.71 -4.99
CA LEU A 343 -17.41 20.59 -5.02
C LEU A 343 -18.01 19.42 -5.82
N LEU A 344 -17.22 18.83 -6.72
CA LEU A 344 -17.66 17.75 -7.58
C LEU A 344 -18.14 16.53 -6.78
N ARG A 345 -17.42 16.13 -5.72
CA ARG A 345 -17.89 15.02 -4.88
C ARG A 345 -19.21 15.34 -4.17
N ALA A 346 -19.47 16.61 -3.85
CA ALA A 346 -20.73 17.03 -3.25
C ALA A 346 -21.88 16.98 -4.29
N LEU A 347 -21.64 17.41 -5.53
CA LEU A 347 -22.60 17.29 -6.63
C LEU A 347 -22.98 15.83 -6.90
N ILE A 348 -21.98 14.95 -7.01
CA ILE A 348 -22.18 13.51 -7.24
C ILE A 348 -23.02 12.89 -6.11
N ARG A 349 -22.70 13.21 -4.85
CA ARG A 349 -23.46 12.71 -3.69
C ARG A 349 -24.91 13.20 -3.69
N ALA A 350 -25.13 14.45 -4.08
CA ALA A 350 -26.45 15.04 -4.23
C ALA A 350 -27.19 14.57 -5.50
N ARG A 351 -26.57 13.72 -6.33
CA ARG A 351 -27.08 13.28 -7.64
C ARG A 351 -27.39 14.44 -8.58
N LEU A 352 -26.64 15.54 -8.46
CA LEU A 352 -26.74 16.69 -9.34
C LEU A 352 -25.82 16.52 -10.56
N PRO A 353 -26.28 16.86 -11.78
CA PRO A 353 -25.50 16.66 -12.99
C PRO A 353 -24.33 17.66 -13.10
N LEU A 354 -23.16 17.17 -13.52
CA LEU A 354 -22.07 18.02 -13.99
C LEU A 354 -22.29 18.32 -15.48
N LEU A 355 -22.73 19.54 -15.78
CA LEU A 355 -22.97 19.98 -17.16
C LEU A 355 -21.66 20.30 -17.89
N SER A 356 -21.71 20.37 -19.22
CA SER A 356 -20.58 20.81 -20.04
C SER A 356 -20.26 22.31 -19.89
N ASN A 357 -19.12 22.74 -20.43
CA ASN A 357 -18.62 24.11 -20.42
C ASN A 357 -18.42 24.75 -19.03
N LYS A 358 -17.91 23.96 -18.07
CA LYS A 358 -17.44 24.38 -16.75
C LYS A 358 -15.92 24.32 -16.70
N LYS A 359 -15.34 25.18 -15.87
CA LYS A 359 -13.94 25.08 -15.48
C LYS A 359 -13.85 24.18 -14.26
N LEU A 360 -12.93 23.23 -14.30
CA LEU A 360 -12.67 22.27 -13.23
C LEU A 360 -11.30 22.56 -12.64
N ARG A 361 -11.25 22.78 -11.33
CA ARG A 361 -9.98 22.89 -10.59
C ARG A 361 -9.89 21.75 -9.61
N PHE A 362 -9.17 20.70 -9.99
CA PHE A 362 -8.85 19.59 -9.11
C PHE A 362 -7.76 19.99 -8.14
N PHE A 363 -7.88 19.61 -6.88
CA PHE A 363 -6.91 19.92 -5.83
C PHE A 363 -6.84 18.80 -4.80
N ILE A 364 -5.76 18.79 -4.04
CA ILE A 364 -5.58 17.87 -2.91
C ILE A 364 -6.30 18.46 -1.69
N GLU A 365 -7.38 17.81 -1.25
CA GLU A 365 -8.15 18.20 -0.06
C GLU A 365 -7.48 17.73 1.23
N LYS A 366 -6.89 16.53 1.22
CA LYS A 366 -6.15 15.96 2.35
C LYS A 366 -4.95 15.15 1.89
N ASN A 367 -3.81 15.40 2.52
CA ASN A 367 -2.58 14.63 2.35
C ASN A 367 -1.99 14.31 3.73
N GLU A 368 -2.14 13.05 4.17
CA GLU A 368 -1.61 12.61 5.46
C GLU A 368 -0.08 12.69 5.53
N LEU A 369 0.63 12.50 4.41
CA LEU A 369 2.09 12.60 4.39
C LEU A 369 2.56 14.04 4.61
N GLU A 370 1.84 15.01 4.05
CA GLU A 370 2.10 16.44 4.32
C GLU A 370 1.85 16.78 5.79
N ASP A 371 0.73 16.31 6.36
CA ASP A 371 0.42 16.53 7.78
C ASP A 371 1.54 15.98 8.69
N ILE A 372 2.12 14.82 8.34
CA ILE A 372 3.26 14.23 9.06
C ILE A 372 4.54 15.06 8.82
N SER A 373 4.82 15.46 7.59
CA SER A 373 5.98 16.27 7.22
C SER A 373 6.01 17.60 7.99
N MET A 374 4.86 18.28 8.09
CA MET A 374 4.71 19.52 8.85
C MET A 374 4.90 19.37 10.36
N ALA A 375 4.69 18.15 10.90
CA ALA A 375 4.91 17.85 12.31
C ALA A 375 6.32 17.34 12.62
N SER A 376 7.12 17.07 11.58
CA SER A 376 8.50 16.58 11.69
C SER A 376 9.50 17.74 11.79
N GLU A 377 10.61 17.54 12.50
CA GLU A 377 11.73 18.49 12.51
C GLU A 377 12.46 18.54 11.15
N GLU A 378 12.48 17.42 10.43
CA GLU A 378 13.03 17.31 9.08
C GLU A 378 11.88 17.17 8.07
N PRO A 379 11.73 18.10 7.09
CA PRO A 379 10.71 18.01 6.07
C PRO A 379 10.84 16.74 5.20
N ILE A 380 9.73 16.04 5.00
CA ILE A 380 9.64 14.88 4.11
C ILE A 380 9.36 15.38 2.70
N SER A 381 10.31 15.16 1.79
CA SER A 381 10.15 15.45 0.37
C SER A 381 9.43 14.31 -0.35
N TYR A 382 8.46 14.64 -1.19
CA TYR A 382 7.72 13.69 -2.02
C TYR A 382 7.29 14.34 -3.34
N ASP A 383 7.05 13.52 -4.35
CA ASP A 383 6.59 13.96 -5.67
C ASP A 383 5.08 13.76 -5.82
N ILE A 384 4.42 14.64 -6.57
CA ILE A 384 3.00 14.53 -6.89
C ILE A 384 2.85 14.34 -8.40
N TYR A 385 2.00 13.40 -8.79
CA TYR A 385 1.63 13.16 -10.18
C TYR A 385 0.11 13.17 -10.35
N TRP A 386 -0.33 13.65 -11.51
CA TRP A 386 -1.73 13.64 -11.92
C TRP A 386 -1.93 12.81 -13.18
N LYS A 387 -3.08 12.16 -13.28
CA LYS A 387 -3.56 11.54 -14.52
C LYS A 387 -4.97 12.03 -14.80
N VAL A 388 -5.20 12.45 -16.04
CA VAL A 388 -6.54 12.80 -16.53
C VAL A 388 -6.86 11.90 -17.71
N LEU A 389 -7.82 11.02 -17.51
CA LEU A 389 -8.22 10.00 -18.46
C LEU A 389 -9.61 10.34 -18.99
N ASN A 390 -9.66 10.62 -20.29
CA ASN A 390 -10.93 10.82 -20.97
C ASN A 390 -11.41 9.47 -21.54
N LYS A 391 -12.66 9.06 -21.26
CA LYS A 391 -13.24 7.85 -21.82
C LYS A 391 -14.55 8.13 -22.58
N GLY A 392 -14.98 7.13 -23.35
CA GLY A 392 -16.28 7.07 -23.99
C GLY A 392 -16.28 7.49 -25.47
N PRO A 393 -17.41 7.30 -26.17
CA PRO A 393 -17.53 7.50 -27.62
C PRO A 393 -17.14 8.91 -28.08
N GLU A 394 -17.45 9.91 -27.26
CA GLU A 394 -17.15 11.32 -27.54
C GLU A 394 -15.65 11.66 -27.41
N ALA A 395 -14.90 10.95 -26.55
CA ALA A 395 -13.44 11.07 -26.48
C ALA A 395 -12.79 10.44 -27.71
N ILE A 396 -13.31 9.27 -28.10
CA ILE A 396 -12.88 8.53 -29.29
C ILE A 396 -13.09 9.37 -30.55
N LYS A 397 -14.30 9.90 -30.74
CA LYS A 397 -14.66 10.75 -31.91
C LYS A 397 -13.77 11.99 -32.06
N ARG A 398 -13.24 12.52 -30.96
CA ARG A 398 -12.41 13.72 -30.94
C ARG A 398 -10.89 13.43 -30.97
N ASP A 399 -10.46 12.17 -31.07
CA ASP A 399 -9.05 11.74 -30.87
C ASP A 399 -8.42 12.34 -29.60
N CYS A 400 -9.18 12.35 -28.49
CA CYS A 400 -8.75 12.98 -27.23
C CYS A 400 -8.77 12.03 -26.03
N ILE A 401 -8.53 10.74 -26.28
CA ILE A 401 -8.23 9.75 -25.23
C ILE A 401 -6.86 10.08 -24.65
N ARG A 402 -6.87 10.86 -23.57
CA ARG A 402 -5.71 11.14 -22.72
C ARG A 402 -5.48 9.98 -21.75
N GLY A 403 -4.45 10.11 -20.92
CA GLY A 403 -4.23 9.23 -19.77
C GLY A 403 -2.77 9.18 -19.34
N GLN A 404 -1.96 10.12 -19.82
CA GLN A 404 -0.59 10.33 -19.40
C GLN A 404 -0.54 10.72 -17.91
N ILE A 405 0.45 10.17 -17.23
CA ILE A 405 0.82 10.52 -15.86
C ILE A 405 1.86 11.61 -15.93
N VAL A 406 1.50 12.79 -15.42
CA VAL A 406 2.32 14.01 -15.49
C VAL A 406 2.67 14.50 -14.09
N ALA A 407 3.90 14.99 -13.92
CA ALA A 407 4.33 15.61 -12.68
C ALA A 407 3.51 16.89 -12.41
N ASP A 408 3.16 17.13 -11.15
CA ASP A 408 2.39 18.30 -10.70
C ASP A 408 3.19 19.62 -10.80
N LEU A 409 4.52 19.54 -10.66
CA LEU A 409 5.45 20.68 -10.69
C LEU A 409 5.17 21.73 -9.59
N GLY A 410 4.72 21.30 -8.40
CA GLY A 410 4.53 22.15 -7.22
C GLY A 410 3.26 23.01 -7.26
N ARG A 411 2.27 22.64 -8.07
CA ARG A 411 0.99 23.35 -8.20
C ARG A 411 -0.05 22.85 -7.21
N HIS A 412 0.08 21.60 -6.76
CA HIS A 412 -0.89 20.87 -5.92
C HIS A 412 -2.31 20.88 -6.49
N GLN A 413 -2.44 21.08 -7.81
CA GLN A 413 -3.71 21.23 -8.50
C GLN A 413 -3.61 20.91 -9.98
N ARG A 414 -4.75 20.53 -10.56
CA ARG A 414 -4.90 20.29 -11.99
C ARG A 414 -6.11 21.03 -12.55
N LEU A 415 -5.87 21.85 -13.57
CA LEU A 415 -6.93 22.59 -14.27
C LEU A 415 -7.40 21.79 -15.49
N GLU A 416 -8.70 21.63 -15.60
CA GLU A 416 -9.37 20.91 -16.68
C GLU A 416 -10.69 21.62 -17.03
N GLU A 417 -11.34 21.17 -18.11
CA GLU A 417 -12.63 21.72 -18.55
C GLU A 417 -13.59 20.59 -18.88
N THR A 418 -14.89 20.81 -18.67
CA THR A 418 -15.91 19.84 -19.08
C THR A 418 -16.25 20.02 -20.57
N SER A 419 -15.29 19.79 -21.45
CA SER A 419 -15.40 20.13 -22.87
C SER A 419 -16.38 19.23 -23.63
N PHE A 420 -16.67 18.02 -23.11
CA PHE A 420 -17.62 17.09 -23.72
C PHE A 420 -18.15 16.02 -22.75
N ARG A 421 -19.30 15.44 -23.12
CA ARG A 421 -19.97 14.38 -22.35
C ARG A 421 -19.11 13.13 -22.26
N GLY A 422 -19.10 12.50 -21.10
CA GLY A 422 -18.42 11.23 -20.90
C GLY A 422 -18.09 10.98 -19.45
N GLU A 423 -17.71 9.74 -19.17
CA GLU A 423 -17.16 9.35 -17.89
C GLU A 423 -15.65 9.54 -17.95
N HIS A 424 -15.18 10.64 -17.37
CA HIS A 424 -13.74 10.90 -17.26
C HIS A 424 -13.26 10.56 -15.86
N ILE A 425 -11.96 10.37 -15.73
CA ILE A 425 -11.33 10.00 -14.46
C ILE A 425 -10.16 10.95 -14.23
N VAL A 426 -10.06 11.46 -13.01
CA VAL A 426 -8.86 12.13 -12.53
C VAL A 426 -8.27 11.35 -11.38
N GLU A 427 -6.97 11.10 -11.44
CA GLU A 427 -6.20 10.43 -10.41
C GLU A 427 -5.06 11.32 -9.95
N CYS A 428 -4.73 11.23 -8.67
CA CYS A 428 -3.56 11.86 -8.07
C CYS A 428 -2.75 10.79 -7.33
N TYR A 429 -1.43 10.87 -7.43
CA TYR A 429 -0.50 9.96 -6.79
C TYR A 429 0.55 10.74 -6.02
N ILE A 430 0.89 10.27 -4.82
CA ILE A 430 2.02 10.75 -4.04
C ILE A 430 3.11 9.67 -4.09
N VAL A 431 4.29 10.06 -4.54
CA VAL A 431 5.47 9.20 -4.68
C VAL A 431 6.50 9.63 -3.65
N LEU A 432 6.83 8.73 -2.74
CA LEU A 432 7.87 8.91 -1.73
C LEU A 432 8.99 7.90 -2.03
N ASN A 433 10.21 8.40 -2.20
CA ASN A 433 11.38 7.58 -2.55
C ASN A 433 11.08 6.62 -3.72
N GLY A 434 10.49 7.14 -4.81
CA GLY A 434 10.15 6.36 -6.00
C GLY A 434 9.04 5.32 -5.86
N THR A 435 8.34 5.25 -4.72
CA THR A 435 7.20 4.35 -4.49
C THR A 435 5.92 5.15 -4.33
N VAL A 436 4.82 4.72 -4.97
CA VAL A 436 3.50 5.33 -4.75
C VAL A 436 2.98 4.93 -3.39
N VAL A 437 2.91 5.91 -2.48
CA VAL A 437 2.51 5.68 -1.07
C VAL A 437 1.11 6.17 -0.74
N ALA A 438 0.50 6.96 -1.63
CA ALA A 438 -0.91 7.34 -1.57
C ALA A 438 -1.46 7.60 -2.97
N LYS A 439 -2.73 7.27 -3.18
CA LYS A 439 -3.44 7.64 -4.41
C LYS A 439 -4.91 7.87 -4.11
N ASP A 440 -5.55 8.74 -4.89
CA ASP A 440 -7.00 8.91 -4.88
C ASP A 440 -7.51 9.13 -6.31
N ARG A 441 -8.78 8.77 -6.51
CA ARG A 441 -9.47 8.82 -7.80
C ARG A 441 -10.80 9.52 -7.63
N ILE A 442 -11.14 10.35 -8.60
CA ILE A 442 -12.46 10.95 -8.74
C ILE A 442 -13.03 10.66 -10.13
N LEU A 443 -14.26 10.14 -10.16
CA LEU A 443 -15.05 10.02 -11.39
C LEU A 443 -15.61 11.41 -11.73
N VAL A 444 -15.57 11.77 -13.01
CA VAL A 444 -16.03 13.05 -13.53
C VAL A 444 -17.12 12.79 -14.58
N PRO A 445 -18.37 12.57 -14.15
CA PRO A 445 -19.48 12.20 -15.03
C PRO A 445 -20.07 13.44 -15.70
N ILE A 446 -19.56 13.83 -16.87
CA ILE A 446 -20.07 14.99 -17.60
C ILE A 446 -21.34 14.60 -18.34
N SER A 447 -22.44 15.26 -18.01
CA SER A 447 -23.76 15.10 -18.64
C SER A 447 -24.01 16.20 -19.68
N THR A 448 -24.77 15.87 -20.72
CA THR A 448 -25.49 16.88 -21.51
C THR A 448 -26.77 17.25 -20.75
N ASN A 449 -27.23 18.49 -20.89
CA ASN A 449 -28.58 18.86 -20.43
C ASN A 449 -29.59 17.78 -20.85
N VAL A 450 -30.52 17.49 -19.95
CA VAL A 450 -31.82 16.94 -20.34
C VAL A 450 -32.41 17.96 -21.31
N ALA A 451 -32.45 17.61 -22.59
CA ALA A 451 -33.23 18.29 -23.61
C ALA A 451 -34.17 17.25 -24.19
#